data_AF-A0A1G8RVX6-F1
#
_entry.id   AF-A0A1G8RVX6-F1
#
_cell.length_a   1.000
_cell.length_b   1.000
_cell.length_c   1.000
_cell.angle_alpha   90.00
_cell.angle_beta   90.00
_cell.angle_gamma   90.00
#
_symmetry.space_group_name_H-M   'P 1'
#
loop_
_entity.id
_entity.type
_entity.pdbx_description
1 polymer ?
#
loop_
_entity_poly.entity_id
_entity_poly.type
_entity_poly.pdbx_seq_one_letter_code
_entity_poly.pdbx_strand_id
1 'polypeptide(L)'
;IIGVKPDLFRPPFGEIEDRQVEMLNKQGYRSIMWTADTKDWNGVSAEEIVSRVKQDASPGVIMLQHNYHSSEQFETVKALPQIIDELQAQGYEFVTVPTLLGN
;
A
#
# COMPACT_ATOMS: atom_id res chain seq x y z
N ILE A 1 0.33 -16.42 15.28
CA ILE A 1 1.30 -16.44 14.17
C ILE A 1 2.42 -15.43 14.42
N ILE A 2 2.16 -14.13 14.48
CA ILE A 2 3.22 -13.10 14.60
C ILE A 2 3.58 -12.64 16.03
N GLY A 3 2.88 -13.14 17.06
CA GLY A 3 3.21 -12.85 18.48
C GLY A 3 2.87 -11.44 18.99
N VAL A 4 2.39 -10.55 18.11
CA VAL A 4 1.95 -9.19 18.45
C VAL A 4 0.55 -8.94 17.90
N LYS A 5 -0.20 -8.02 18.52
CA LYS A 5 -1.50 -7.55 18.02
C LYS A 5 -1.25 -6.41 17.02
N PRO A 6 -1.63 -6.55 15.73
CA PRO A 6 -1.63 -5.42 14.81
C PRO A 6 -2.58 -4.32 15.31
N ASP A 7 -2.18 -3.07 15.12
CA ASP A 7 -2.94 -1.88 15.49
C ASP A 7 -3.31 -1.04 14.26
N LEU A 8 -2.96 -1.50 13.06
CA LEU A 8 -3.39 -0.90 11.80
C LEU A 8 -4.49 -1.73 11.17
N PHE A 9 -5.51 -1.06 10.66
CA PHE A 9 -6.62 -1.64 9.93
C PHE A 9 -6.75 -0.96 8.57
N ARG A 10 -6.98 -1.72 7.50
CA ARG A 10 -7.33 -1.16 6.19
C ARG A 10 -8.67 -1.76 5.76
N PRO A 11 -9.73 -0.96 5.63
CA PRO A 11 -11.02 -1.47 5.21
C PRO A 11 -10.95 -2.02 3.77
N PRO A 12 -11.53 -3.20 3.50
CA PRO A 12 -11.69 -3.70 2.13
C PRO A 12 -12.35 -2.64 1.25
N PHE A 13 -11.88 -2.51 0.00
CA PHE A 13 -12.38 -1.52 -0.98
C PHE A 13 -12.26 -0.05 -0.54
N GLY A 14 -11.67 0.23 0.62
CA GLY A 14 -11.66 1.56 1.21
C GLY A 14 -13.00 1.97 1.84
N GLU A 15 -13.94 1.04 1.99
CA GLU A 15 -15.29 1.34 2.46
C GLU A 15 -15.37 1.27 3.98
N ILE A 16 -15.63 2.41 4.61
CA ILE A 16 -15.80 2.52 6.06
C ILE A 16 -16.72 3.68 6.44
N GLU A 17 -17.57 3.46 7.44
CA GLU A 17 -18.45 4.47 8.03
C GLU A 17 -17.88 5.03 9.34
N ASP A 18 -18.26 6.25 9.71
CA ASP A 18 -17.78 6.91 10.94
C ASP A 18 -17.96 6.06 12.21
N ARG A 19 -19.12 5.39 12.35
CA ARG A 19 -19.38 4.50 13.48
C ARG A 19 -18.39 3.31 13.55
N GLN A 20 -17.91 2.84 12.40
CA GLN A 20 -16.93 1.76 12.32
C GLN A 20 -15.53 2.29 12.65
N VAL A 21 -15.18 3.50 12.21
CA VAL A 21 -13.95 4.19 12.62
C VAL A 21 -13.92 4.37 14.13
N GLU A 22 -15.01 4.86 14.74
CA GLU A 22 -15.11 5.02 16.19
C GLU A 22 -14.94 3.68 16.94
N MET A 23 -15.57 2.61 16.43
CA MET A 23 -15.45 1.28 17.01
C MET A 23 -14.01 0.77 16.95
N LEU A 24 -13.33 0.93 15.80
CA LEU A 24 -11.94 0.51 15.62
C LEU A 24 -11.00 1.30 16.54
N ASN A 25 -11.19 2.62 16.62
CA ASN A 25 -10.43 3.48 17.54
C ASN A 25 -10.59 3.02 19.00
N LYS A 26 -11.81 2.71 19.44
CA LYS A 26 -12.08 2.18 20.80
C LYS A 26 -11.39 0.83 21.08
N GLN A 27 -11.09 0.06 20.03
CA GLN A 27 -10.37 -1.21 20.12
C GLN A 27 -8.84 -1.07 19.95
N GLY A 28 -8.35 0.16 19.79
CA GLY A 28 -6.93 0.48 19.60
C GLY A 28 -6.43 0.29 18.18
N TYR A 29 -7.32 0.25 17.18
CA TYR A 29 -6.93 0.22 15.77
C TYR A 29 -6.92 1.61 15.15
N ARG A 30 -6.04 1.81 14.16
CA ARG A 30 -5.98 2.99 13.30
C ARG A 30 -6.33 2.58 11.88
N SER A 31 -7.35 3.20 11.30
CA SER A 31 -7.74 2.96 9.91
C SER A 31 -6.80 3.70 8.94
N ILE A 32 -6.08 2.96 8.10
CA ILE A 32 -5.10 3.51 7.15
C ILE A 32 -5.50 3.18 5.72
N MET A 33 -5.68 4.23 4.93
CA MET A 33 -5.99 4.16 3.50
C MET A 33 -4.71 4.13 2.65
N TRP A 34 -4.82 4.50 1.38
CA TRP A 34 -3.73 4.77 0.47
C TRP A 34 -3.97 6.13 -0.18
N THR A 35 -2.91 6.75 -0.70
CA THR A 35 -2.99 8.02 -1.44
C THR A 35 -2.84 7.82 -2.94
N ALA A 36 -2.32 6.66 -3.37
CA ALA A 36 -2.13 6.28 -4.75
C ALA A 36 -2.43 4.78 -4.95
N ASP A 37 -3.02 4.43 -6.10
CA ASP A 37 -3.44 3.06 -6.42
C ASP A 37 -2.84 2.63 -7.76
N THR A 38 -2.02 1.58 -7.73
CA THR A 38 -1.42 1.01 -8.94
C THR A 38 -2.45 0.32 -9.83
N LYS A 39 -3.62 -0.03 -9.28
CA LYS A 39 -4.66 -0.88 -9.88
C LYS A 39 -4.11 -2.19 -10.46
N ASP A 40 -3.10 -2.73 -9.81
CA ASP A 40 -2.47 -4.00 -10.15
C ASP A 40 -3.45 -5.18 -10.15
N TRP A 41 -4.51 -5.08 -9.34
CA TRP A 41 -5.64 -6.00 -9.31
C TRP A 41 -6.40 -6.13 -10.64
N ASN A 42 -6.24 -5.19 -11.57
CA ASN A 42 -6.98 -5.14 -12.84
C ASN A 42 -6.22 -5.77 -14.03
N GLY A 43 -5.18 -6.57 -13.78
CA GLY A 43 -4.46 -7.31 -14.83
C GLY A 43 -3.61 -6.43 -15.75
N VAL A 44 -3.17 -5.26 -15.27
CA VAL A 44 -2.25 -4.37 -15.99
C VAL A 44 -0.82 -4.92 -16.00
N SER A 45 -0.01 -4.52 -16.98
CA SER A 45 1.36 -5.01 -17.12
C SER A 45 2.30 -4.44 -16.04
N ALA A 46 3.43 -5.09 -15.82
CA ALA A 46 4.45 -4.59 -14.89
C ALA A 46 4.91 -3.17 -15.25
N GLU A 47 5.06 -2.87 -16.54
CA GLU A 47 5.44 -1.55 -17.04
C GLU A 47 4.38 -0.49 -16.73
N GLU A 48 3.09 -0.84 -16.84
CA GLU A 48 2.01 0.08 -16.49
C GLU A 48 1.93 0.32 -14.97
N ILE A 49 2.19 -0.70 -14.16
CA ILE A 49 2.31 -0.56 -12.69
C ILE A 49 3.47 0.41 -12.36
N VAL A 50 4.65 0.21 -12.95
CA VAL A 50 5.81 1.11 -12.77
C VAL A 50 5.45 2.55 -13.17
N SER A 51 4.82 2.72 -14.33
CA SER A 51 4.43 4.04 -14.84
C SER A 51 3.52 4.79 -13.87
N ARG A 52 2.49 4.11 -13.34
CA ARG A 52 1.56 4.70 -12.35
C ARG A 52 2.25 5.05 -11.04
N VAL A 53 3.14 4.17 -10.56
CA VAL A 53 3.94 4.46 -9.36
C VAL A 53 4.77 5.72 -9.53
N LYS A 54 5.44 5.90 -10.67
CA LYS A 54 6.23 7.10 -10.95
C LYS A 54 5.38 8.36 -11.06
N GLN A 55 4.21 8.23 -11.67
CA GLN A 55 3.28 9.36 -11.82
C GLN A 55 2.78 9.88 -10.47
N ASP A 56 2.47 8.97 -9.55
CA ASP A 56 1.86 9.31 -8.27
C ASP A 56 2.88 9.45 -7.12
N ALA A 57 4.17 9.19 -7.39
CA ALA A 57 5.24 9.31 -6.41
C ALA A 57 5.36 10.75 -5.90
N SER A 58 5.21 10.90 -4.58
CA SER A 58 5.34 12.17 -3.87
C SER A 58 5.75 11.94 -2.41
N PRO A 59 6.37 12.92 -1.72
CA PRO A 59 6.71 12.77 -0.31
C PRO A 59 5.50 12.39 0.55
N GLY A 60 5.60 11.27 1.25
CA GLY A 60 4.53 10.75 2.11
C GLY A 60 3.44 9.94 1.40
N VAL A 61 3.64 9.56 0.12
CA VAL A 61 2.73 8.68 -0.60
C VAL A 61 2.58 7.33 0.11
N ILE A 62 1.34 6.84 0.22
CA ILE A 62 1.03 5.46 0.60
C ILE A 62 0.50 4.76 -0.65
N MET A 63 1.34 3.94 -1.27
CA MET A 63 1.03 3.22 -2.52
C MET A 63 0.27 1.91 -2.23
N LEU A 64 -0.86 1.67 -2.92
CA LEU A 64 -1.60 0.41 -2.84
C LEU A 64 -1.14 -0.57 -3.93
N GLN A 65 -0.82 -1.78 -3.48
CA GLN A 65 -0.57 -2.98 -4.28
C GLN A 65 -1.16 -4.20 -3.56
N HIS A 66 -1.24 -5.33 -4.26
CA HIS A 66 -1.89 -6.54 -3.79
C HIS A 66 -0.97 -7.77 -3.89
N ASN A 67 -1.37 -8.89 -3.29
CA ASN A 67 -0.66 -10.18 -3.38
C ASN A 67 -1.62 -11.39 -3.37
N TYR A 68 -2.90 -11.19 -3.70
CA TYR A 68 -3.95 -12.21 -3.51
C TYR A 68 -4.11 -13.19 -4.68
N HIS A 69 -3.44 -12.97 -5.82
CA HIS A 69 -3.46 -13.91 -6.94
C HIS A 69 -2.36 -14.96 -6.79
N SER A 70 -2.76 -16.23 -6.73
CA SER A 70 -1.85 -17.39 -6.74
C SER A 70 -1.44 -17.83 -8.16
N SER A 71 -1.81 -17.07 -9.19
CA SER A 71 -1.45 -17.39 -10.57
C SER A 71 -0.08 -16.81 -10.94
N GLU A 72 0.64 -17.51 -11.81
CA GLU A 72 1.98 -17.11 -12.32
C GLU A 72 1.98 -15.77 -13.10
N GLN A 73 0.81 -15.17 -13.33
CA GLN A 73 0.61 -13.97 -14.14
C GLN A 73 0.34 -12.71 -13.30
N PHE A 74 0.75 -12.68 -12.04
CA PHE A 74 0.61 -11.50 -11.21
C PHE A 74 1.80 -10.54 -11.39
N GLU A 75 1.61 -9.53 -12.24
CA GLU A 75 2.65 -8.62 -12.72
C GLU A 75 3.26 -7.72 -11.64
N THR A 76 2.58 -7.52 -10.50
CA THR A 76 3.08 -6.71 -9.38
C THR A 76 4.46 -7.14 -8.91
N VAL A 77 4.69 -8.45 -8.78
CA VAL A 77 5.99 -8.97 -8.30
C VAL A 77 7.10 -8.67 -9.30
N LYS A 78 6.80 -8.68 -10.60
CA LYS A 78 7.76 -8.33 -11.66
C LYS A 78 8.08 -6.83 -11.67
N ALA A 79 7.14 -5.97 -11.29
CA ALA A 79 7.32 -4.52 -11.23
C ALA A 79 8.18 -4.05 -10.04
N LEU A 80 8.19 -4.81 -8.93
CA LEU A 80 8.82 -4.37 -7.66
C LEU A 80 10.30 -3.99 -7.78
N PRO A 81 11.19 -4.75 -8.44
CA PRO A 81 12.61 -4.39 -8.54
C PRO A 81 12.80 -3.01 -9.17
N GLN A 82 12.12 -2.75 -10.31
CA GLN A 82 12.22 -1.48 -11.01
C GLN A 82 11.62 -0.32 -10.19
N ILE A 83 10.48 -0.53 -9.55
CA ILE A 83 9.87 0.48 -8.66
C ILE A 83 10.86 0.90 -7.56
N ILE A 84 11.47 -0.08 -6.89
CA ILE A 84 12.36 0.16 -5.76
C ILE A 84 13.60 0.92 -6.23
N ASP A 85 14.26 0.42 -7.27
CA ASP A 85 15.49 1.02 -7.81
C ASP A 85 15.25 2.46 -8.28
N GLU A 86 14.16 2.71 -9.02
CA GLU A 86 13.86 4.04 -9.55
C GLU A 86 13.47 5.05 -8.47
N LEU A 87 12.72 4.64 -7.45
CA LEU A 87 12.34 5.54 -6.35
C LEU A 87 13.53 5.83 -5.44
N GLN A 88 14.38 4.83 -5.14
CA GLN A 88 15.62 5.06 -4.38
C GLN A 88 16.58 5.98 -5.14
N ALA A 89 16.71 5.83 -6.46
CA ALA A 89 17.53 6.73 -7.28
C ALA A 89 17.02 8.19 -7.28
N GLN A 90 15.73 8.40 -7.00
CA GLN A 90 15.11 9.72 -6.82
C GLN A 90 15.21 10.25 -5.38
N GLY A 91 15.82 9.49 -4.46
CA GLY A 91 16.01 9.90 -3.06
C GLY A 91 14.84 9.56 -2.13
N TYR A 92 13.89 8.73 -2.57
CA TYR A 92 12.85 8.22 -1.69
C TYR A 92 13.39 7.13 -0.75
N GLU A 93 12.84 7.09 0.46
CA GLU A 93 13.04 6.00 1.41
C GLU A 93 11.74 5.20 1.55
N PHE A 94 11.85 3.88 1.51
CA PHE A 94 10.73 2.98 1.77
C PHE A 94 10.66 2.72 3.27
N VAL A 95 9.58 3.17 3.90
CA VAL A 95 9.36 3.02 5.33
C VAL A 95 8.04 2.28 5.60
N THR A 96 7.88 1.83 6.84
CA THR A 96 6.59 1.29 7.30
C THR A 96 5.59 2.42 7.53
N VAL A 97 4.29 2.11 7.49
CA VAL A 97 3.24 3.09 7.81
C VAL A 97 3.41 3.74 9.20
N PRO A 98 3.72 3.00 10.29
CA PRO A 98 3.99 3.62 11.59
C PRO A 98 5.12 4.66 11.51
N THR A 99 6.25 4.30 10.87
CA THR A 99 7.39 5.20 10.68
C THR A 99 7.00 6.47 9.91
N LEU A 100 6.24 6.33 8.82
CA LEU A 100 5.77 7.48 8.03
C LEU A 100 4.90 8.44 8.86
N LEU A 101 4.05 7.89 9.74
CA LEU A 101 3.12 8.66 10.56
C LEU A 101 3.73 9.12 11.89
N GLY A 102 5.04 8.92 12.11
CA GLY A 102 5.76 9.35 13.31
C GLY A 102 5.41 8.56 14.58
N ASN A 103 5.08 7.27 14.45
CA ASN A 103 4.71 6.38 15.56
C ASN A 103 5.60 5.14 15.67
#